data_AF-A0AAX6RAX8-F1
#
_entry.id   AF-A0AAX6RAX8-F1
#
_cell.length_a   1.000
_cell.length_b   1.000
_cell.length_c   1.000
_cell.angle_alpha   90.00
_cell.angle_beta   90.00
_cell.angle_gamma   90.00
#
_symmetry.space_group_name_H-M   'P 1'
#
loop_
_entity.id
_entity.type
_entity.pdbx_description
1 polymer ?
#
loop_
_entity_poly.entity_id
_entity_poly.type
_entity_poly.pdbx_seq_one_letter_code
_entity_poly.pdbx_strand_id
1 'polypeptide(L)'
;MACVQYGPTAPFTQAMLESLSMEALPPGVWKQLAKACLSGGDYLLWKTEFSEQCQRTAELNRANRNDIDYDMLAGEGQYADLTSQSLFPAGIYAQVNTAAKRAWQKLPSTGRQTEDLSKIRQGPDKPFQDFVARLMQTASRLLGDSDVGLLLVKQLAYENANTACQAALRPFRKKGTISDYIRMCADIGPAYTQGLAMAAALQGKT
;
A
#
# COMPACT_ATOMS: atom_id res chain seq x y z
N MET A 1 -6.02 7.30 -7.26
CA MET A 1 -6.08 5.82 -7.39
C MET A 1 -5.06 5.19 -6.44
N ALA A 2 -5.39 4.08 -5.78
CA ALA A 2 -4.55 3.43 -4.77
C ALA A 2 -3.14 3.08 -5.28
N CYS A 3 -3.01 2.66 -6.54
CA CYS A 3 -1.71 2.37 -7.16
C CYS A 3 -0.78 3.60 -7.22
N VAL A 4 -1.34 4.80 -7.47
CA VAL A 4 -0.56 6.04 -7.49
C VAL A 4 -0.18 6.48 -6.07
N GLN A 5 -1.09 6.30 -5.11
CA GLN A 5 -0.93 6.79 -3.75
C GLN A 5 -0.08 5.86 -2.86
N TYR A 6 -0.19 4.54 -3.04
CA TYR A 6 0.45 3.55 -2.18
C TYR A 6 1.45 2.68 -2.95
N GLY A 7 1.35 2.62 -4.27
CA GLY A 7 2.08 1.69 -5.11
C GLY A 7 1.22 0.47 -5.50
N PRO A 8 1.48 -0.15 -6.66
CA PRO A 8 0.69 -1.27 -7.19
C PRO A 8 0.81 -2.55 -6.35
N THR A 9 1.94 -2.74 -5.66
CA THR A 9 2.21 -3.94 -4.82
C THR A 9 2.08 -3.68 -3.32
N ALA A 10 1.65 -2.48 -2.91
CA ALA A 10 1.39 -2.20 -1.50
C ALA A 10 0.29 -3.13 -0.94
N PRO A 11 0.38 -3.58 0.32
CA PRO A 11 -0.60 -4.47 0.92
C PRO A 11 -2.04 -3.95 0.84
N PHE A 12 -2.25 -2.64 1.01
CA PHE A 12 -3.58 -2.05 0.82
C PHE A 12 -4.09 -2.17 -0.62
N THR A 13 -3.25 -1.89 -1.61
CA THR A 13 -3.60 -2.05 -3.03
C THR A 13 -3.86 -3.51 -3.37
N GLN A 14 -3.07 -4.43 -2.81
CA GLN A 14 -3.29 -5.88 -2.98
C GLN A 14 -4.62 -6.33 -2.37
N ALA A 15 -4.98 -5.84 -1.18
CA ALA A 15 -6.28 -6.14 -0.58
C ALA A 15 -7.46 -5.63 -1.43
N MET A 16 -7.34 -4.44 -2.03
CA MET A 16 -8.33 -3.95 -3.00
C MET A 16 -8.42 -4.85 -4.24
N LEU A 17 -7.28 -5.32 -4.74
CA LEU A 17 -7.21 -6.23 -5.88
C LEU A 17 -7.87 -7.58 -5.57
N GLU A 18 -7.64 -8.12 -4.37
CA GLU A 18 -8.31 -9.34 -3.90
C GLU A 18 -9.83 -9.16 -3.88
N SER A 19 -10.32 -8.03 -3.37
CA SER A 19 -11.75 -7.74 -3.36
C SER A 19 -12.33 -7.64 -4.78
N LEU A 20 -11.62 -7.01 -5.71
CA LEU A 20 -12.04 -6.93 -7.11
C LEU A 20 -12.06 -8.31 -7.79
N SER A 21 -11.13 -9.20 -7.42
CA SER A 21 -11.03 -10.54 -7.98
C SER A 21 -12.14 -11.51 -7.54
N MET A 22 -13.01 -11.09 -6.60
CA MET A 22 -14.24 -11.81 -6.26
C MET A 22 -15.34 -11.64 -7.31
N GLU A 23 -15.27 -10.58 -8.12
CA GLU A 23 -16.21 -10.31 -9.21
C GLU A 23 -15.84 -11.11 -10.47
N ALA A 24 -16.82 -11.42 -11.32
CA ALA A 24 -16.61 -12.11 -12.59
C ALA A 24 -16.05 -11.14 -13.67
N LEU A 25 -14.76 -10.79 -13.55
CA LEU A 25 -14.14 -9.81 -14.44
C LEU A 25 -13.59 -10.46 -15.72
N PRO A 26 -14.04 -10.03 -16.92
CA PRO A 26 -13.48 -10.51 -18.18
C PRO A 26 -12.04 -9.97 -18.41
N PRO A 27 -11.23 -10.65 -19.23
CA PRO A 27 -9.83 -10.27 -19.44
C PRO A 27 -9.66 -8.87 -20.04
N GLY A 28 -10.59 -8.42 -20.88
CA GLY A 28 -10.59 -7.06 -21.41
C GLY A 28 -10.75 -5.98 -20.33
N VAL A 29 -11.58 -6.23 -19.31
CA VAL A 29 -11.76 -5.31 -18.17
C VAL A 29 -10.49 -5.27 -17.33
N TRP A 30 -9.84 -6.42 -17.09
CA TRP A 30 -8.54 -6.46 -16.42
C TRP A 30 -7.47 -5.64 -17.16
N LYS A 31 -7.39 -5.78 -18.49
CA LYS A 31 -6.47 -4.99 -19.33
C LYS A 31 -6.77 -3.48 -19.21
N GLN A 32 -8.04 -3.07 -19.17
CA GLN A 32 -8.41 -1.66 -18.97
C GLN A 32 -8.05 -1.15 -17.57
N LEU A 33 -8.36 -1.93 -16.53
CA LEU A 33 -8.03 -1.59 -15.14
C LEU A 33 -6.52 -1.45 -14.95
N ALA A 34 -5.73 -2.40 -15.44
CA ALA A 34 -4.28 -2.36 -15.39
C ALA A 34 -3.74 -1.11 -16.10
N LYS A 35 -4.25 -0.81 -17.32
CA LYS A 35 -3.83 0.37 -18.08
C LYS A 35 -4.17 1.69 -17.39
N ALA A 36 -5.32 1.75 -16.70
CA ALA A 36 -5.74 2.95 -15.98
C ALA A 36 -4.95 3.16 -14.68
N CYS A 37 -4.65 2.08 -13.96
CA CYS A 37 -4.07 2.15 -12.61
C CYS A 37 -2.53 2.15 -12.57
N LEU A 38 -1.88 1.53 -13.56
CA LEU A 38 -0.44 1.34 -13.59
C LEU A 38 0.29 2.42 -14.38
N SER A 39 1.59 2.60 -14.11
CA SER A 39 2.45 3.37 -14.99
C SER A 39 2.59 2.69 -16.36
N GLY A 40 3.02 3.41 -17.40
CA GLY A 40 3.21 2.81 -18.73
C GLY A 40 4.17 1.62 -18.71
N GLY A 41 5.26 1.69 -17.93
CA GLY A 41 6.22 0.60 -17.76
C GLY A 41 5.63 -0.59 -16.99
N ASP A 42 4.99 -0.33 -15.85
CA ASP A 42 4.37 -1.39 -15.04
C ASP A 42 3.22 -2.07 -15.79
N TYR A 43 2.45 -1.34 -16.59
CA TYR A 43 1.42 -1.93 -17.44
C TYR A 43 2.00 -2.90 -18.47
N LEU A 44 3.14 -2.57 -19.09
CA LEU A 44 3.80 -3.48 -20.03
C LEU A 44 4.30 -4.74 -19.33
N LEU A 45 4.93 -4.60 -18.15
CA LEU A 45 5.37 -5.74 -17.33
C LEU A 45 4.18 -6.63 -16.93
N TRP A 46 3.10 -6.01 -16.44
CA TRP A 46 1.87 -6.71 -16.08
C TRP A 46 1.28 -7.45 -17.28
N LYS A 47 1.19 -6.81 -18.45
CA LYS A 47 0.60 -7.40 -19.66
C LYS A 47 1.40 -8.62 -20.13
N THR A 48 2.73 -8.54 -20.12
CA THR A 48 3.60 -9.66 -20.47
C THR A 48 3.38 -10.84 -19.52
N GLU A 49 3.43 -10.59 -18.21
CA GLU A 49 3.25 -11.66 -17.23
C GLU A 49 1.81 -12.22 -17.25
N PHE A 50 0.79 -11.39 -17.47
CA PHE A 50 -0.60 -11.84 -17.61
C PHE A 50 -0.75 -12.82 -18.77
N SER A 51 -0.12 -12.52 -19.91
CA SER A 51 -0.13 -13.39 -21.08
C SER A 51 0.56 -14.73 -20.79
N GLU A 52 1.72 -14.71 -20.11
CA GLU A 52 2.39 -15.93 -19.67
C GLU A 52 1.55 -16.77 -18.70
N GLN A 53 0.86 -16.13 -17.74
CA GLN A 53 -0.04 -16.82 -16.81
C GLN A 53 -1.24 -17.44 -17.53
N CYS A 54 -1.81 -16.75 -18.53
CA CYS A 54 -2.87 -17.30 -19.37
C CYS A 54 -2.39 -18.52 -20.14
N GLN A 55 -1.18 -18.46 -20.72
CA GLN A 55 -0.60 -19.58 -21.46
C GLN A 55 -0.37 -20.81 -20.57
N ARG A 56 0.25 -20.64 -19.39
CA ARG A 56 0.42 -21.73 -18.41
C ARG A 56 -0.92 -22.34 -18.00
N THR A 57 -1.94 -21.51 -17.78
CA THR A 57 -3.28 -21.97 -17.41
C THR A 57 -3.95 -22.75 -18.54
N ALA A 58 -3.82 -22.28 -19.79
CA ALA A 58 -4.35 -22.97 -20.97
C ALA A 58 -3.71 -24.35 -21.18
N GLU A 59 -2.39 -24.47 -20.94
CA GLU A 59 -1.68 -25.76 -20.99
C GLU A 59 -2.23 -26.74 -19.94
N LEU A 60 -2.49 -26.26 -18.72
CA LEU A 60 -3.10 -27.06 -17.65
C LEU A 60 -4.54 -27.47 -17.99
N ASN A 61 -5.34 -26.57 -18.58
CA ASN A 61 -6.70 -26.89 -19.03
C ASN A 61 -6.67 -27.99 -20.09
N ARG A 62 -5.77 -27.89 -21.08
CA ARG A 62 -5.61 -28.90 -22.12
C ARG A 62 -5.24 -30.27 -21.54
N ALA A 63 -4.30 -30.30 -20.60
CA ALA A 63 -3.91 -31.55 -19.92
C ALA A 63 -5.10 -32.20 -19.18
N ASN A 64 -6.00 -31.38 -18.63
CA ASN A 64 -7.19 -31.82 -17.91
C ASN A 64 -8.45 -31.99 -18.79
N ARG A 65 -8.33 -31.91 -20.13
CA ARG A 65 -9.45 -32.00 -21.09
C ARG A 65 -10.54 -30.95 -20.84
N ASN A 66 -10.13 -29.74 -20.48
CA ASN A 66 -10.99 -28.58 -20.36
C ASN A 66 -10.81 -27.69 -21.60
N ASP A 67 -11.91 -27.35 -22.28
CA ASP A 67 -11.92 -26.62 -23.55
C ASP A 67 -11.70 -25.10 -23.40
N ILE A 68 -11.05 -24.67 -22.31
CA ILE A 68 -10.68 -23.27 -22.07
C ILE A 68 -9.26 -23.05 -22.60
N ASP A 69 -9.15 -22.34 -23.73
CA ASP A 69 -7.89 -22.05 -24.40
C ASP A 69 -7.25 -20.71 -23.98
N TYR A 70 -6.09 -20.41 -24.57
CA TYR A 70 -5.36 -19.17 -24.32
C TYR A 70 -6.16 -17.93 -24.74
N ASP A 71 -6.82 -17.96 -25.91
CA ASP A 71 -7.52 -16.80 -26.46
C ASP A 71 -8.71 -16.41 -25.59
N MET A 72 -9.42 -17.38 -24.99
CA MET A 72 -10.46 -17.13 -23.99
C MET A 72 -9.90 -16.45 -22.74
N LEU A 73 -8.77 -16.96 -22.22
CA LEU A 73 -8.16 -16.44 -20.98
C LEU A 73 -7.52 -15.06 -21.17
N ALA A 74 -6.87 -14.83 -22.31
CA ALA A 74 -6.23 -13.57 -22.63
C ALA A 74 -7.22 -12.55 -23.21
N GLY A 75 -8.39 -12.97 -23.68
CA GLY A 75 -9.32 -12.11 -24.43
C GLY A 75 -8.71 -11.68 -25.75
N GLU A 76 -8.18 -12.64 -26.51
CA GLU A 76 -7.50 -12.44 -27.80
C GLU A 76 -8.20 -13.24 -28.90
N GLY A 77 -7.69 -13.13 -30.13
CA GLY A 77 -8.30 -13.78 -31.29
C GLY A 77 -9.78 -13.41 -31.46
N GLN A 78 -10.64 -14.42 -31.57
CA GLN A 78 -12.09 -14.25 -31.72
C GLN A 78 -12.78 -13.68 -30.47
N TYR A 79 -12.10 -13.66 -29.32
CA TYR A 79 -12.62 -13.13 -28.07
C TYR A 79 -12.08 -11.74 -27.74
N ALA A 80 -11.53 -11.01 -28.71
CA ALA A 80 -11.03 -9.66 -28.50
C ALA A 80 -12.13 -8.66 -28.09
N ASP A 81 -13.38 -8.92 -28.49
CA ASP A 81 -14.53 -8.07 -28.15
C ASP A 81 -15.05 -8.34 -26.72
N LEU A 82 -15.33 -7.27 -25.97
CA LEU A 82 -15.80 -7.34 -24.58
C LEU A 82 -17.22 -7.92 -24.44
N THR A 83 -18.07 -7.72 -25.45
CA THR A 83 -19.44 -8.25 -25.45
C THR A 83 -19.39 -9.77 -25.50
N SER A 84 -18.51 -10.32 -26.35
CA SER A 84 -18.27 -11.76 -26.43
C SER A 84 -17.71 -12.33 -25.13
N GLN A 85 -16.81 -11.60 -24.44
CA GLN A 85 -16.24 -12.04 -23.17
C GLN A 85 -17.24 -12.08 -22.02
N SER A 86 -18.30 -11.25 -22.06
CA SER A 86 -19.33 -11.20 -21.01
C SER A 86 -20.25 -12.44 -21.01
N LEU A 87 -20.19 -13.24 -22.07
CA LEU A 87 -20.95 -14.48 -22.23
C LEU A 87 -20.15 -15.72 -21.78
N PHE A 88 -18.95 -15.54 -21.22
CA PHE A 88 -18.14 -16.66 -20.78
C PHE A 88 -18.77 -17.44 -19.61
N PRO A 89 -18.58 -18.77 -19.55
CA PRO A 89 -18.88 -19.55 -18.37
C PRO A 89 -18.10 -19.08 -17.15
N ALA A 90 -18.71 -19.20 -15.96
CA ALA A 90 -18.14 -18.72 -14.70
C ALA A 90 -16.70 -19.20 -14.42
N GLY A 91 -16.36 -20.43 -14.84
CA GLY A 91 -15.04 -21.01 -14.66
C GLY A 91 -13.90 -20.26 -15.37
N ILE A 92 -14.19 -19.54 -16.46
CA ILE A 92 -13.19 -18.74 -17.18
C ILE A 92 -12.79 -17.53 -16.34
N TYR A 93 -13.76 -16.79 -15.78
CA TYR A 93 -13.46 -15.59 -15.00
C TYR A 93 -12.59 -15.88 -13.77
N ALA A 94 -12.82 -17.00 -13.08
CA ALA A 94 -11.98 -17.40 -11.95
C ALA A 94 -10.51 -17.61 -12.34
N GLN A 95 -10.27 -18.23 -13.51
CA GLN A 95 -8.93 -18.44 -14.05
C GLN A 95 -8.28 -17.13 -14.50
N VAL A 96 -9.05 -16.28 -15.19
CA VAL A 96 -8.61 -14.94 -15.62
C VAL A 96 -8.24 -14.07 -14.42
N ASN A 97 -9.09 -14.01 -13.39
CA ASN A 97 -8.83 -13.27 -12.15
C ASN A 97 -7.55 -13.75 -11.48
N THR A 98 -7.36 -15.07 -11.41
CA THR A 98 -6.15 -15.67 -10.84
C THR A 98 -4.89 -15.28 -11.62
N ALA A 99 -4.94 -15.36 -12.96
CA ALA A 99 -3.84 -14.98 -13.83
C ALA A 99 -3.50 -13.47 -13.70
N ALA A 100 -4.52 -12.62 -13.75
CA ALA A 100 -4.39 -11.16 -13.62
C ALA A 100 -3.79 -10.75 -12.26
N LYS A 101 -4.23 -11.39 -11.17
CA LYS A 101 -3.72 -11.15 -9.83
C LYS A 101 -2.26 -11.56 -9.70
N ARG A 102 -1.90 -12.76 -10.18
CA ARG A 102 -0.51 -13.24 -10.16
C ARG A 102 0.42 -12.32 -10.96
N ALA A 103 -0.05 -11.82 -12.09
CA ALA A 103 0.70 -10.85 -12.89
C ALA A 103 0.92 -9.53 -12.13
N TRP A 104 -0.07 -9.07 -11.38
CA TRP A 104 0.04 -7.86 -10.55
C TRP A 104 1.01 -8.03 -9.38
N GLN A 105 0.98 -9.18 -8.73
CA GLN A 105 1.86 -9.51 -7.60
C GLN A 105 3.34 -9.57 -7.98
N LYS A 106 3.65 -9.82 -9.27
CA LYS A 106 5.01 -9.86 -9.80
C LYS A 106 5.57 -8.50 -10.21
N LEU A 107 4.79 -7.43 -10.11
CA LEU A 107 5.29 -6.09 -10.38
C LEU A 107 6.39 -5.68 -9.39
N PRO A 108 7.36 -4.86 -9.81
CA PRO A 108 8.39 -4.39 -8.91
C PRO A 108 7.81 -3.50 -7.81
N SER A 109 8.28 -3.69 -6.58
CA SER A 109 7.96 -2.81 -5.46
C SER A 109 8.51 -1.41 -5.72
N THR A 110 7.64 -0.42 -5.82
CA THR A 110 8.07 0.96 -6.05
C THR A 110 8.65 1.55 -4.77
N GLY A 111 9.91 2.00 -4.78
CA GLY A 111 10.60 2.60 -3.62
C GLY A 111 9.98 3.90 -3.07
N ARG A 112 8.89 4.40 -3.66
CA ARG A 112 8.14 5.59 -3.21
C ARG A 112 7.49 5.45 -1.83
N GLN A 113 7.32 4.22 -1.35
CA GLN A 113 6.60 3.94 -0.10
C GLN A 113 7.29 4.55 1.14
N THR A 114 8.61 4.64 1.17
CA THR A 114 9.35 5.20 2.30
C THR A 114 9.34 6.73 2.33
N GLU A 115 9.30 7.38 1.16
CA GLU A 115 9.24 8.85 1.07
C GLU A 115 7.96 9.41 1.65
N ASP A 116 6.81 8.79 1.40
CA ASP A 116 5.52 9.28 1.90
C ASP A 116 5.37 9.11 3.42
N LEU A 117 5.97 8.07 4.01
CA LEU A 117 6.06 7.93 5.47
C LEU A 117 6.92 9.04 6.10
N SER A 118 8.04 9.39 5.46
CA SER A 118 8.96 10.40 5.96
C SER A 118 8.36 11.81 6.01
N LYS A 119 7.31 12.07 5.23
CA LYS A 119 6.60 13.37 5.20
C LYS A 119 5.60 13.53 6.34
N ILE A 120 5.19 12.45 7.01
CA ILE A 120 4.26 12.53 8.14
C ILE A 120 5.02 13.11 9.33
N ARG A 121 4.69 14.35 9.70
CA ARG A 121 5.29 15.07 10.83
C ARG A 121 4.26 15.43 11.89
N GLN A 122 4.70 15.45 13.14
CA GLN A 122 3.94 16.02 14.23
C GLN A 122 3.95 17.55 14.09
N GLY A 123 2.77 18.17 14.11
CA GLY A 123 2.67 19.63 14.19
C GLY A 123 3.05 20.13 15.59
N PRO A 124 3.38 21.43 15.74
CA PRO A 124 3.80 22.00 17.02
C PRO A 124 2.76 21.78 18.13
N ASP A 125 1.47 21.94 17.81
CA ASP A 125 0.36 21.83 18.77
C ASP A 125 -0.44 20.52 18.65
N LYS A 126 0.07 19.54 17.91
CA LYS A 126 -0.62 18.27 17.69
C LYS A 126 -0.20 17.23 18.72
N PRO A 127 -1.15 16.52 19.37
CA PRO A 127 -0.82 15.43 20.28
C PRO A 127 0.02 14.34 19.59
N PHE A 128 0.96 13.76 20.34
CA PHE A 128 1.89 12.78 19.81
C PHE A 128 1.20 11.49 19.38
N GLN A 129 0.20 11.03 20.14
CA GLN A 129 -0.60 9.85 19.85
C GLN A 129 -1.33 9.94 18.51
N ASP A 130 -1.89 11.10 18.17
CA ASP A 130 -2.59 11.30 16.89
C ASP A 130 -1.62 11.25 15.71
N PHE A 131 -0.43 11.82 15.91
CA PHE A 131 0.65 11.75 14.94
C PHE A 131 1.11 10.29 14.72
N VAL A 132 1.39 9.55 15.80
CA VAL A 132 1.81 8.14 15.72
C VAL A 132 0.71 7.27 15.10
N ALA A 133 -0.56 7.51 15.43
CA ALA A 133 -1.68 6.78 14.82
C ALA A 133 -1.70 6.93 13.30
N ARG A 134 -1.52 8.15 12.76
CA ARG A 134 -1.43 8.38 11.31
C ARG A 134 -0.19 7.73 10.69
N LEU A 135 0.94 7.76 11.39
CA LEU A 135 2.18 7.15 10.94
C LEU A 135 2.04 5.62 10.85
N MET A 136 1.51 4.97 11.89
CA MET A 136 1.23 3.53 11.93
C MET A 136 0.22 3.13 10.86
N GLN A 137 -0.87 3.89 10.72
CA GLN A 137 -1.89 3.61 9.70
C GLN A 137 -1.31 3.66 8.29
N THR A 138 -0.46 4.65 8.01
CA THR A 138 0.18 4.77 6.69
C THR A 138 1.21 3.68 6.48
N ALA A 139 1.98 3.32 7.52
CA ALA A 139 2.96 2.25 7.44
C ALA A 139 2.31 0.89 7.19
N SER A 140 1.23 0.56 7.89
CA SER A 140 0.48 -0.68 7.65
C SER A 140 -0.06 -0.76 6.22
N ARG A 141 -0.55 0.36 5.65
CA ARG A 141 -1.02 0.41 4.25
C ARG A 141 0.08 0.16 3.22
N LEU A 142 1.29 0.66 3.49
CA LEU A 142 2.40 0.64 2.55
C LEU A 142 3.28 -0.61 2.68
N LEU A 143 3.56 -1.01 3.91
CA LEU A 143 4.55 -2.04 4.27
C LEU A 143 3.90 -3.29 4.85
N GLY A 144 2.61 -3.24 5.19
CA GLY A 144 1.92 -4.32 5.88
C GLY A 144 2.35 -4.43 7.34
N ASP A 145 1.75 -5.39 8.03
CA ASP A 145 2.06 -5.65 9.44
C ASP A 145 3.33 -6.52 9.53
N SER A 146 4.49 -5.88 9.38
CA SER A 146 5.81 -6.51 9.45
C SER A 146 6.70 -5.88 10.53
N ASP A 147 7.63 -6.67 11.07
CA ASP A 147 8.59 -6.20 12.08
C ASP A 147 9.49 -5.05 11.56
N VAL A 148 9.82 -5.10 10.26
CA VAL A 148 10.57 -4.03 9.58
C VAL A 148 9.75 -2.74 9.52
N GLY A 149 8.45 -2.85 9.23
CA GLY A 149 7.53 -1.71 9.26
C GLY A 149 7.45 -1.06 10.63
N LEU A 150 7.36 -1.87 11.69
CA LEU A 150 7.33 -1.39 13.07
C LEU A 150 8.64 -0.67 13.47
N LEU A 151 9.79 -1.18 13.03
CA LEU A 151 11.09 -0.55 13.27
C LEU A 151 11.17 0.82 12.58
N LEU A 152 10.71 0.92 11.33
CA LEU A 152 10.68 2.19 10.59
C LEU A 152 9.72 3.19 11.23
N VAL A 153 8.53 2.76 11.65
CA VAL A 153 7.58 3.61 12.38
C VAL A 153 8.21 4.14 13.66
N LYS A 154 8.89 3.31 14.44
CA LYS A 154 9.57 3.75 15.67
C LYS A 154 10.62 4.82 15.37
N GLN A 155 11.41 4.65 14.32
CA GLN A 155 12.41 5.63 13.91
C GLN A 155 11.76 6.97 13.54
N LEU A 156 10.77 6.94 12.65
CA LEU A 156 10.07 8.13 12.19
C LEU A 156 9.26 8.80 13.30
N ALA A 157 8.71 8.04 14.25
CA ALA A 157 8.01 8.58 15.42
C ALA A 157 8.92 9.47 16.28
N TYR A 158 10.23 9.20 16.31
CA TYR A 158 11.21 10.08 16.97
C TYR A 158 11.69 11.23 16.07
N GLU A 159 12.04 10.93 14.81
CA GLU A 159 12.65 11.91 13.90
C GLU A 159 11.68 13.00 13.44
N ASN A 160 10.41 12.64 13.32
CA ASN A 160 9.35 13.54 12.85
C ASN A 160 8.46 14.06 13.98
N ALA A 161 8.81 13.79 15.24
CA ALA A 161 8.20 14.42 16.40
C ALA A 161 8.46 15.93 16.42
N ASN A 162 7.61 16.68 17.12
CA ASN A 162 7.91 18.07 17.43
C ASN A 162 9.09 18.15 18.42
N THR A 163 9.65 19.34 18.60
CA THR A 163 10.87 19.54 19.41
C THR A 163 10.72 19.13 20.87
N ALA A 164 9.55 19.38 21.48
CA ALA A 164 9.27 19.03 22.87
C ALA A 164 9.21 17.51 23.08
N CYS A 165 8.44 16.81 22.24
CA CYS A 165 8.38 15.34 22.24
C CYS A 165 9.76 14.74 21.93
N GLN A 166 10.48 15.26 20.93
CA GLN A 166 11.81 14.76 20.58
C GLN A 166 12.79 14.89 21.75
N ALA A 167 12.76 15.99 22.50
CA ALA A 167 13.58 16.19 23.68
C ALA A 167 13.26 15.15 24.79
N ALA A 168 11.97 14.92 25.06
CA ALA A 168 11.53 13.92 26.04
C ALA A 168 11.93 12.48 25.64
N LEU A 169 11.89 12.17 24.35
CA LEU A 169 12.16 10.82 23.83
C LEU A 169 13.65 10.51 23.65
N ARG A 170 14.51 11.53 23.54
CA ARG A 170 15.95 11.38 23.25
C ARG A 170 16.67 10.36 24.14
N PRO A 171 16.47 10.31 25.48
CA PRO A 171 17.12 9.31 26.34
C PRO A 171 16.67 7.87 26.06
N PHE A 172 15.47 7.70 25.51
CA PHE A 172 14.82 6.40 25.31
C PHE A 172 14.88 5.93 23.86
N ARG A 173 15.58 6.64 22.97
CA ARG A 173 15.62 6.35 21.52
C ARG A 173 15.91 4.87 21.21
N LYS A 174 16.89 4.29 21.88
CA LYS A 174 17.32 2.88 21.65
C LYS A 174 16.53 1.85 22.46
N LYS A 175 15.93 2.24 23.59
CA LYS A 175 15.39 1.31 24.60
C LYS A 175 13.86 1.29 24.68
N GLY A 176 13.20 2.42 24.44
CA GLY A 176 11.74 2.54 24.54
C GLY A 176 11.02 1.93 23.35
N THR A 177 9.79 1.45 23.57
CA THR A 177 8.84 1.02 22.54
C THR A 177 8.01 2.21 22.04
N ILE A 178 7.22 2.00 20.98
CA ILE A 178 6.24 3.03 20.53
C ILE A 178 5.24 3.34 21.65
N SER A 179 4.78 2.34 22.38
CA SER A 179 3.87 2.53 23.52
C SER A 179 4.51 3.37 24.62
N ASP A 180 5.81 3.20 24.87
CA ASP A 180 6.54 4.05 25.81
C ASP A 180 6.63 5.49 25.30
N TYR A 181 6.86 5.68 23.99
CA TYR A 181 6.92 7.02 23.40
C TYR A 181 5.58 7.76 23.54
N ILE A 182 4.47 7.07 23.27
CA ILE A 182 3.13 7.61 23.44
C ILE A 182 2.91 8.06 24.88
N ARG A 183 3.25 7.21 25.86
CA ARG A 183 3.09 7.53 27.28
C ARG A 183 3.96 8.72 27.70
N MET A 184 5.21 8.78 27.26
CA MET A 184 6.13 9.86 27.61
C MET A 184 5.74 11.22 27.01
N CYS A 185 5.01 11.22 25.90
CA CYS A 185 4.58 12.46 25.23
C CYS A 185 3.11 12.82 25.51
N ALA A 186 2.39 12.05 26.33
CA ALA A 186 0.95 12.23 26.54
C ALA A 186 0.59 13.62 27.11
N ASP A 187 1.45 14.15 27.99
CA ASP A 187 1.25 15.47 28.64
C ASP A 187 1.87 16.63 27.84
N ILE A 188 2.59 16.32 26.75
CA ILE A 188 3.22 17.32 25.88
C ILE A 188 2.17 17.79 24.86
N GLY A 189 1.34 18.72 25.31
CA GLY A 189 0.30 19.36 24.51
C GLY A 189 0.46 20.89 24.40
N PRO A 190 -0.52 21.58 23.80
CA PRO A 190 -0.49 23.03 23.62
C PRO A 190 -0.30 23.82 24.93
N ALA A 191 -0.82 23.30 26.04
CA ALA A 191 -0.64 23.93 27.36
C ALA A 191 0.83 23.86 27.84
N TYR A 192 1.54 22.76 27.55
CA TYR A 192 2.95 22.59 27.89
C TYR A 192 3.83 23.55 27.09
N THR A 193 3.57 23.70 25.79
CA THR A 193 4.32 24.62 24.92
C THR A 193 4.06 26.08 25.29
N GLN A 194 2.82 26.44 25.62
CA GLN A 194 2.48 27.76 26.17
C GLN A 194 3.19 28.04 27.50
N GLY A 195 3.22 27.07 28.42
CA GLY A 195 3.91 27.19 29.69
C GLY A 195 5.43 27.45 29.54
N LEU A 196 6.08 26.72 28.63
CA LEU A 196 7.50 26.94 28.30
C LEU A 196 7.75 28.32 27.69
N ALA A 197 6.90 28.76 26.75
CA ALA A 197 7.02 30.08 26.13
C ALA A 197 6.84 31.21 27.17
N MET A 198 5.89 31.06 28.10
CA MET A 198 5.70 32.01 29.20
C MET A 198 6.91 32.05 30.14
N ALA A 199 7.46 30.89 30.50
CA ALA A 199 8.65 30.80 31.36
C ALA A 199 9.88 31.46 30.69
N ALA A 200 10.10 31.21 29.39
CA ALA A 200 11.19 31.83 28.65
C ALA A 200 11.03 33.36 28.54
N ALA A 201 9.79 33.86 28.33
CA ALA A 201 9.51 35.29 28.29
C ALA A 201 9.74 35.99 29.65
N LEU A 202 9.57 35.28 30.76
CA LEU A 202 9.90 35.78 32.10
C LEU A 202 11.40 35.82 32.35
N GLN A 203 12.16 34.86 31.81
CA GLN A 203 13.62 34.81 31.92
C GLN A 203 14.35 35.84 31.04
N GLY A 204 13.74 36.28 29.95
CA GLY A 204 14.29 37.33 29.07
C GLY A 204 14.00 38.78 29.53
N LYS A 205 13.38 38.97 30.70
CA LYS A 205 13.02 40.28 31.27
C LYS A 205 13.92 40.73 32.44
N THR A 206 15.10 40.13 32.59
CA THR A 206 16.18 40.60 33.49
C THR A 206 17.40 41.00 32.68
#